data_AF-A0A9W8YA69-F1
#
_entry.id   AF-A0A9W8YA69-F1
#
_cell.length_a   1.000
_cell.length_b   1.000
_cell.length_c   1.000
_cell.angle_alpha   90.00
_cell.angle_beta   90.00
_cell.angle_gamma   90.00
#
_symmetry.space_group_name_H-M   'P 1'
#
loop_
_entity.id
_entity.type
_entity.pdbx_description
1 polymer ?
#
loop_
_entity_poly.entity_id
_entity_poly.type
_entity_poly.pdbx_seq_one_letter_code
_entity_poly.pdbx_strand_id
1 'polypeptide(L)'
;MVEQGKFTFANLDWNAALKNPAFIRGLLPKDNSVRAWLLAQIEKHNAPVKEVEIIRKPVIRARDDKVWIKKNNFQFSGIRKRKPEGRMPTFKMNRPATHAQYQRHSVHLLSNILNVRSNASPFTLVIDDLNQRAMPFVGELIRRALSRNVNVIVVALEGTHFHPAVRTVRPSVDDSAEQILKDISEAMDRAKESIVIVDHLYELVNVKNVDMVDLFNLVAIDYASTLVGVYHQDMVPSHMLVPRRHEVLKTYLPSPLSYLKHFATAVINCKSFAHVLAAKAAKERSLEEPTHGLLHEAEGVVQSLDANDNQGIVLEAEFRRQSGREESEVFFLRTARPADYNVPLENLPYGTLRQEFVILLEQQPTYNNKEVIGDINARNDIVEATFKLSLTDKQKQAREGVVLPYTDAQKGEGGEGGRILYDMGAEDDFDEEEDEI
;
A
#
# COMPACT_ATOMS: atom_id res chain seq x y z
N MET A 1 -52.06 -9.82 1.24
CA MET A 1 -51.37 -10.77 0.37
C MET A 1 -50.11 -10.06 -0.12
N VAL A 2 -48.98 -10.36 0.50
CA VAL A 2 -47.72 -9.64 0.31
C VAL A 2 -46.89 -10.38 -0.73
N GLU A 3 -46.49 -9.64 -1.75
CA GLU A 3 -45.69 -10.07 -2.89
C GLU A 3 -44.31 -10.62 -2.48
N GLN A 4 -43.76 -11.40 -3.39
CA GLN A 4 -42.52 -12.17 -3.29
C GLN A 4 -41.30 -11.27 -3.00
N GLY A 5 -41.03 -11.00 -1.72
CA GLY A 5 -39.73 -10.49 -1.28
C GLY A 5 -38.68 -11.59 -1.35
N LYS A 6 -37.66 -11.42 -2.20
CA LYS A 6 -36.43 -12.22 -2.18
C LYS A 6 -35.73 -12.03 -0.83
N PHE A 7 -35.96 -12.91 0.12
CA PHE A 7 -35.16 -13.00 1.34
C PHE A 7 -33.73 -13.41 0.96
N THR A 8 -32.77 -12.51 1.18
CA THR A 8 -31.34 -12.78 1.00
C THR A 8 -30.79 -13.44 2.27
N PHE A 9 -30.59 -14.76 2.23
CA PHE A 9 -30.05 -15.53 3.37
C PHE A 9 -28.52 -15.41 3.55
N ALA A 10 -27.89 -14.41 2.94
CA ALA A 10 -26.42 -14.27 2.92
C ALA A 10 -25.82 -13.96 4.30
N ASN A 11 -26.61 -13.36 5.20
CA ASN A 11 -26.16 -12.96 6.54
C ASN A 11 -26.65 -13.89 7.66
N LEU A 12 -27.25 -15.03 7.33
CA LEU A 12 -27.75 -15.98 8.33
C LEU A 12 -26.63 -16.94 8.74
N ASP A 13 -26.38 -17.08 10.05
CA ASP A 13 -25.50 -18.13 10.56
C ASP A 13 -26.21 -19.49 10.44
N TRP A 14 -25.92 -20.17 9.33
CA TRP A 14 -26.50 -21.47 9.02
C TRP A 14 -26.19 -22.55 10.07
N ASN A 15 -25.09 -22.42 10.83
CA ASN A 15 -24.75 -23.38 11.88
C ASN A 15 -25.68 -23.28 13.08
N ALA A 16 -26.08 -22.06 13.45
CA ALA A 16 -27.05 -21.83 14.51
C ALA A 16 -28.48 -22.14 14.03
N ALA A 17 -28.78 -21.78 12.78
CA ALA A 17 -30.10 -21.95 12.18
C ALA A 17 -30.49 -23.43 11.98
N LEU A 18 -29.57 -24.27 11.48
CA LEU A 18 -29.81 -25.71 11.27
C LEU A 18 -29.82 -26.53 12.57
N LYS A 19 -29.34 -25.97 13.69
CA LYS A 19 -29.45 -26.61 15.02
C LYS A 19 -30.79 -26.31 15.71
N ASN A 20 -31.56 -25.33 15.23
CA ASN A 20 -32.82 -24.95 15.84
C ASN A 20 -34.00 -25.69 15.17
N PRO A 21 -34.66 -26.66 15.85
CA PRO A 21 -35.74 -27.44 15.26
C PRO A 21 -37.00 -26.61 14.96
N ALA A 22 -37.21 -25.49 15.66
CA ALA A 22 -38.33 -24.60 15.38
C ALA A 22 -38.13 -23.82 14.07
N PHE A 23 -36.89 -23.45 13.76
CA PHE A 23 -36.53 -22.78 12.50
C PHE A 23 -36.74 -23.70 11.29
N ILE A 24 -36.31 -24.95 11.39
CA ILE A 24 -36.52 -25.97 10.35
C ILE A 24 -38.01 -26.21 10.12
N ARG A 25 -38.82 -26.31 11.18
CA ARG A 25 -40.29 -26.46 11.07
C ARG A 25 -40.96 -25.27 10.40
N GLY A 26 -40.45 -24.05 10.60
CA GLY A 26 -40.97 -22.84 9.95
C GLY A 26 -40.64 -22.74 8.45
N LEU A 27 -39.60 -23.45 7.99
CA LEU A 27 -39.17 -23.50 6.59
C LEU A 27 -39.86 -24.61 5.78
N LEU A 28 -40.48 -25.59 6.46
CA LEU A 28 -41.22 -26.66 5.82
C LEU A 28 -42.59 -26.14 5.36
N PRO A 29 -42.98 -26.37 4.09
CA PRO A 29 -44.36 -26.19 3.64
C PRO A 29 -45.31 -27.06 4.48
N LYS A 30 -46.61 -26.70 4.51
CA LYS A 30 -47.65 -27.47 5.23
C LYS A 30 -47.73 -28.95 4.81
N ASP A 31 -47.18 -29.29 3.65
CA ASP A 31 -47.14 -30.65 3.08
C ASP A 31 -45.92 -31.46 3.55
N ASN A 32 -45.11 -30.94 4.49
CA ASN A 32 -43.90 -31.59 5.04
C ASN A 32 -42.82 -31.96 3.99
N SER A 33 -42.92 -31.46 2.77
CA SER A 33 -41.93 -31.69 1.72
C SER A 33 -40.71 -30.78 1.88
N VAL A 34 -39.52 -31.38 1.92
CA VAL A 34 -38.27 -30.61 2.04
C VAL A 34 -37.97 -29.97 0.68
N ARG A 35 -37.84 -28.64 0.65
CA ARG A 35 -37.48 -27.93 -0.59
C ARG A 35 -36.08 -28.32 -1.05
N ALA A 36 -35.89 -28.55 -2.35
CA ALA A 36 -34.63 -29.01 -2.94
C ALA A 36 -33.40 -28.13 -2.59
N TRP A 37 -33.59 -26.81 -2.49
CA TRP A 37 -32.51 -25.89 -2.10
C TRP A 37 -32.02 -26.10 -0.65
N LEU A 38 -32.91 -26.55 0.25
CA LEU A 38 -32.56 -26.82 1.65
C LEU A 38 -31.76 -28.13 1.77
N LEU A 39 -32.13 -29.15 0.98
CA LEU A 39 -31.37 -30.39 0.87
C LEU A 39 -29.96 -30.13 0.32
N ALA A 40 -29.85 -29.33 -0.75
CA ALA A 40 -28.55 -28.95 -1.32
C ALA A 40 -27.65 -28.24 -0.28
N GLN A 41 -28.25 -27.45 0.62
CA GLN A 41 -27.49 -26.74 1.64
C GLN A 41 -27.09 -27.63 2.82
N ILE A 42 -27.93 -28.60 3.19
CA ILE A 42 -27.60 -29.64 4.18
C ILE A 42 -26.48 -30.53 3.65
N GLU A 43 -26.53 -30.96 2.39
CA GLU A 43 -25.48 -31.77 1.74
C GLU A 43 -24.16 -31.01 1.65
N LYS A 44 -24.20 -29.71 1.28
CA LYS A 44 -23.00 -28.86 1.23
C LYS A 44 -22.34 -28.70 2.60
N HIS A 45 -23.11 -28.69 3.69
CA HIS A 45 -22.60 -28.59 5.05
C HIS A 45 -22.18 -29.93 5.67
N ASN A 46 -22.79 -31.05 5.24
CA ASN A 46 -22.45 -32.40 5.70
C ASN A 46 -21.39 -33.10 4.84
N ALA A 47 -20.91 -32.47 3.77
CA ALA A 47 -19.82 -33.01 2.97
C ALA A 47 -18.56 -33.19 3.85
N PRO A 48 -17.90 -34.37 3.82
CA PRO A 48 -16.68 -34.58 4.58
C PRO A 48 -15.63 -33.57 4.13
N VAL A 49 -15.05 -32.87 5.09
CA VAL A 49 -13.95 -31.91 4.86
C VAL A 49 -12.81 -32.69 4.20
N LYS A 50 -12.58 -32.46 2.90
CA LYS A 50 -11.35 -32.92 2.25
C LYS A 50 -10.20 -32.34 3.04
N GLU A 51 -9.32 -33.19 3.55
CA GLU A 51 -8.05 -32.78 4.15
C GLU A 51 -7.28 -31.99 3.10
N VAL A 52 -7.38 -30.66 3.18
CA VAL A 52 -6.49 -29.76 2.47
C VAL A 52 -5.15 -29.94 3.15
N GLU A 53 -4.16 -30.48 2.43
CA GLU A 53 -2.77 -30.49 2.86
C GLU A 53 -2.40 -29.08 3.32
N ILE A 54 -2.24 -28.92 4.63
CA ILE A 54 -1.85 -27.66 5.24
C ILE A 54 -0.39 -27.42 4.87
N ILE A 55 -0.17 -26.79 3.73
CA ILE A 55 1.08 -26.08 3.48
C ILE A 55 1.16 -25.06 4.59
N ARG A 56 2.00 -25.34 5.61
CA ARG A 56 2.23 -24.45 6.74
C ARG A 56 2.79 -23.13 6.22
N LYS A 57 1.90 -22.17 5.95
CA LYS A 57 2.30 -20.78 5.74
C LYS A 57 3.08 -20.34 6.98
N PRO A 58 4.24 -19.68 6.83
CA PRO A 58 5.00 -19.23 7.99
C PRO A 58 4.13 -18.25 8.78
N VAL A 59 3.68 -18.67 9.95
CA VAL A 59 2.94 -17.82 10.88
C VAL A 59 3.93 -16.80 11.42
N ILE A 60 3.89 -15.58 10.91
CA ILE A 60 4.57 -14.44 11.52
C ILE A 60 3.78 -14.11 12.79
N ARG A 61 4.11 -14.78 13.90
CA ARG A 61 3.53 -14.45 15.21
C ARG A 61 4.10 -13.09 15.64
N ALA A 62 3.23 -12.18 16.04
CA ALA A 62 3.64 -11.05 16.86
C ALA A 62 4.26 -11.60 18.16
N ARG A 63 5.44 -11.08 18.53
CA ARG A 63 6.21 -11.53 19.70
C ARG A 63 5.49 -11.05 20.98
N ASP A 64 5.31 -11.95 21.95
CA ASP A 64 4.70 -11.77 23.29
C ASP A 64 4.08 -10.39 23.62
N ASP A 65 2.75 -10.31 23.54
CA ASP A 65 1.89 -9.12 23.70
C ASP A 65 2.07 -8.33 25.02
N LYS A 66 2.64 -8.94 26.08
CA LYS A 66 2.69 -8.32 27.42
C LYS A 66 3.66 -7.15 27.54
N VAL A 67 4.73 -7.11 26.73
CA VAL A 67 5.69 -5.99 26.68
C VAL A 67 5.21 -4.89 25.73
N TRP A 68 4.28 -5.25 24.84
CA TRP A 68 3.78 -4.40 23.75
C TRP A 68 2.76 -3.35 24.21
N ILE A 69 1.91 -3.72 25.18
CA ILE A 69 0.85 -2.89 25.76
C ILE A 69 1.44 -1.97 26.83
N LYS A 70 1.18 -0.66 26.69
CA LYS A 70 1.74 0.38 27.58
C LYS A 70 0.91 0.52 28.86
N LYS A 71 1.20 -0.30 29.87
CA LYS A 71 0.47 -0.30 31.16
C LYS A 71 0.48 1.04 31.90
N ASN A 72 1.56 1.82 31.77
CA ASN A 72 1.77 3.05 32.54
C ASN A 72 1.74 4.32 31.66
N ASN A 73 1.07 4.29 30.50
CA ASN A 73 1.11 5.43 29.57
C ASN A 73 0.50 6.70 30.19
N PHE A 74 -0.54 6.56 31.00
CA PHE A 74 -1.25 7.65 31.69
C PHE A 74 -0.76 7.88 33.13
N GLN A 75 0.34 7.26 33.56
CA GLN A 75 0.94 7.48 34.87
C GLN A 75 2.06 8.52 34.77
N PHE A 76 1.91 9.65 35.47
CA PHE A 76 2.76 10.85 35.34
C PHE A 76 4.16 10.76 35.97
N SER A 77 4.58 9.61 36.52
CA SER A 77 5.92 9.47 37.10
C SER A 77 6.98 9.19 36.02
N GLY A 78 7.94 10.10 35.85
CA GLY A 78 9.17 9.89 35.06
C GLY A 78 9.29 10.73 33.77
N ILE A 79 10.52 10.81 33.25
CA ILE A 79 10.89 11.60 32.06
C ILE A 79 10.37 10.93 30.78
N ARG A 80 9.73 11.71 29.88
CA ARG A 80 9.43 11.29 28.50
C ARG A 80 10.77 11.11 27.77
N LYS A 81 11.17 9.87 27.51
CA LYS A 81 12.32 9.57 26.67
C LYS A 81 11.88 8.59 25.60
N ARG A 82 12.22 8.86 24.34
CA ARG A 82 12.30 7.79 23.33
C ARG A 82 13.29 6.79 23.90
N LYS A 83 12.82 5.64 24.36
CA LYS A 83 13.74 4.55 24.69
C LYS A 83 14.44 4.22 23.38
N PRO A 84 15.76 4.40 23.24
CA PRO A 84 16.45 3.75 22.16
C PRO A 84 16.20 2.26 22.39
N GLU A 85 15.49 1.59 21.48
CA GLU A 85 15.57 0.15 21.46
C GLU A 85 17.03 -0.16 21.19
N GLY A 86 17.75 -0.55 22.24
CA GLY A 86 19.16 -0.87 22.19
C GLY A 86 19.38 -2.09 21.32
N ARG A 87 19.37 -1.91 20.01
CA ARG A 87 20.09 -2.80 19.10
C ARG A 87 21.45 -2.19 18.92
N MET A 88 22.47 -2.83 19.50
CA MET A 88 23.84 -2.62 19.05
C MET A 88 23.87 -2.86 17.54
N PRO A 89 24.51 -1.99 16.75
CA PRO A 89 24.64 -2.20 15.32
C PRO A 89 25.47 -3.46 15.12
N THR A 90 24.80 -4.56 14.79
CA THR A 90 25.48 -5.73 14.27
C THR A 90 25.90 -5.34 12.86
N PHE A 91 27.20 -5.10 12.67
CA PHE A 91 27.87 -4.75 11.42
C PHE A 91 27.81 -5.88 10.37
N LYS A 92 26.60 -6.35 10.06
CA LYS A 92 26.32 -7.18 8.89
C LYS A 92 25.06 -6.67 8.25
N MET A 93 25.24 -5.83 7.23
CA MET A 93 24.18 -5.43 6.31
C MET A 93 23.68 -6.69 5.60
N ASN A 94 22.68 -7.37 6.16
CA ASN A 94 21.97 -8.38 5.41
C ASN A 94 21.00 -7.65 4.48
N ARG A 95 21.43 -7.38 3.23
CA ARG A 95 20.46 -7.42 2.14
C ARG A 95 19.71 -8.74 2.27
N PRO A 96 18.37 -8.77 2.14
CA PRO A 96 17.63 -10.02 2.22
C PRO A 96 18.21 -10.98 1.20
N ALA A 97 18.82 -12.07 1.67
CA ALA A 97 19.50 -13.03 0.81
C ALA A 97 18.49 -13.91 0.05
N THR A 98 17.23 -13.89 0.48
CA THR A 98 16.14 -14.65 -0.11
C THR A 98 14.90 -13.77 -0.27
N HIS A 99 14.09 -14.08 -1.27
CA HIS A 99 12.82 -13.41 -1.50
C HIS A 99 11.91 -13.46 -0.25
N ALA A 100 11.84 -14.60 0.45
CA ALA A 100 11.06 -14.71 1.68
C ALA A 100 11.55 -13.79 2.82
N GLN A 101 12.86 -13.53 2.92
CA GLN A 101 13.40 -12.57 3.89
C GLN A 101 13.04 -11.14 3.53
N TYR A 102 13.11 -10.80 2.24
CA TYR A 102 12.69 -9.50 1.72
C TYR A 102 11.21 -9.24 2.03
N GLN A 103 10.33 -10.20 1.69
CA GLN A 103 8.89 -10.07 1.96
C GLN A 103 8.59 -9.84 3.46
N ARG A 104 9.26 -10.59 4.34
CA ARG A 104 9.14 -10.41 5.79
C ARG A 104 9.65 -9.04 6.24
N HIS A 105 10.73 -8.56 5.63
CA HIS A 105 11.29 -7.24 5.93
C HIS A 105 10.29 -6.13 5.55
N SER A 106 9.79 -6.15 4.31
CA SER A 106 8.85 -5.15 3.80
C SER A 106 7.57 -5.12 4.62
N VAL A 107 6.95 -6.28 4.88
CA VAL A 107 5.74 -6.35 5.73
C VAL A 107 6.03 -5.86 7.15
N HIS A 108 7.22 -6.12 7.69
CA HIS A 108 7.61 -5.61 9.00
C HIS A 108 7.76 -4.08 9.01
N LEU A 109 8.24 -3.45 7.93
CA LEU A 109 8.31 -1.98 7.84
C LEU A 109 6.91 -1.34 7.93
N LEU A 110 5.96 -1.84 7.13
CA LEU A 110 4.59 -1.31 7.17
C LEU A 110 3.89 -1.64 8.50
N SER A 111 4.07 -2.86 9.02
CA SER A 111 3.54 -3.25 10.33
C SER A 111 4.10 -2.39 11.46
N ASN A 112 5.33 -1.87 11.35
CA ASN A 112 5.88 -0.95 12.34
C ASN A 112 5.12 0.38 12.39
N ILE A 113 4.74 0.93 11.23
CA ILE A 113 3.94 2.15 11.14
C ILE A 113 2.53 1.88 11.67
N LEU A 114 1.85 0.85 11.16
CA LEU A 114 0.48 0.51 11.55
C LEU A 114 0.35 0.21 13.04
N ASN A 115 1.36 -0.42 13.64
CA ASN A 115 1.34 -0.68 15.06
C ASN A 115 1.73 0.54 15.90
N VAL A 116 2.14 1.67 15.32
CA VAL A 116 2.61 2.87 16.03
C VAL A 116 3.83 2.55 16.90
N ARG A 117 4.85 1.91 16.32
CA ARG A 117 6.09 1.63 17.07
C ARG A 117 6.86 2.92 17.29
N SER A 118 7.40 3.07 18.50
CA SER A 118 8.40 4.09 18.80
C SER A 118 9.56 3.99 17.81
N ASN A 119 9.88 5.10 17.14
CA ASN A 119 10.90 5.23 16.10
C ASN A 119 10.59 4.57 14.73
N ALA A 120 9.35 4.19 14.44
CA ALA A 120 8.99 3.71 13.09
C ALA A 120 9.10 4.84 12.06
N SER A 121 8.36 5.93 12.28
CA SER A 121 8.33 7.12 11.44
C SER A 121 7.90 8.30 12.31
N PRO A 122 8.73 9.36 12.50
CA PRO A 122 8.30 10.55 13.22
C PRO A 122 7.19 11.31 12.49
N PHE A 123 7.21 11.34 11.15
CA PHE A 123 6.14 11.92 10.33
C PHE A 123 5.77 11.00 9.16
N THR A 124 4.52 10.54 9.16
CA THR A 124 3.94 9.74 8.08
C THR A 124 2.95 10.59 7.30
N LEU A 125 3.25 10.85 6.03
CA LEU A 125 2.33 11.50 5.12
C LEU A 125 1.48 10.44 4.42
N VAL A 126 0.17 10.53 4.57
CA VAL A 126 -0.80 9.70 3.84
C VAL A 126 -1.38 10.56 2.75
N ILE A 127 -1.36 10.06 1.53
CA ILE A 127 -1.87 10.76 0.37
C ILE A 127 -3.03 9.94 -0.18
N ASP A 128 -4.18 10.57 -0.33
CA ASP A 128 -5.40 9.93 -0.81
C ASP A 128 -6.13 10.80 -1.85
N ASP A 129 -7.21 10.25 -2.38
CA ASP A 129 -8.09 10.92 -3.33
C ASP A 129 -9.56 10.50 -3.11
N LEU A 130 -10.48 11.09 -3.86
CA LEU A 130 -11.90 10.70 -3.84
C LEU A 130 -12.12 9.23 -4.19
N ASN A 131 -11.28 8.67 -5.06
CA ASN A 131 -11.42 7.29 -5.48
C ASN A 131 -10.98 6.30 -4.42
N GLN A 132 -10.08 6.68 -3.53
CA GLN A 132 -9.65 5.89 -2.40
C GLN A 132 -9.24 6.78 -1.24
N ARG A 133 -10.16 6.96 -0.29
CA ARG A 133 -9.90 7.71 0.94
C ARG A 133 -8.90 6.97 1.84
N ALA A 134 -8.16 7.72 2.65
CA ALA A 134 -7.20 7.22 3.64
C ALA A 134 -7.85 6.51 4.84
N MET A 135 -9.17 6.65 5.02
CA MET A 135 -9.89 6.20 6.22
C MET A 135 -9.70 4.71 6.58
N PRO A 136 -9.64 3.75 5.64
CA PRO A 136 -9.35 2.36 5.99
C PRO A 136 -7.98 2.17 6.64
N PHE A 137 -6.97 2.91 6.16
CA PHE A 137 -5.62 2.91 6.72
C PHE A 137 -5.57 3.62 8.08
N VAL A 138 -6.13 4.82 8.17
CA VAL A 138 -6.18 5.61 9.41
C VAL A 138 -6.99 4.91 10.49
N GLY A 139 -8.12 4.30 10.13
CA GLY A 139 -8.96 3.53 11.05
C GLY A 139 -8.23 2.32 11.62
N GLU A 140 -7.39 1.66 10.82
CA GLU A 140 -6.55 0.56 11.29
C GLU A 140 -5.44 1.06 12.23
N LEU A 141 -4.83 2.19 11.90
CA LEU A 141 -3.83 2.85 12.75
C LEU A 141 -4.41 3.21 14.12
N ILE A 142 -5.61 3.83 14.16
CA ILE A 142 -6.33 4.18 15.38
C ILE A 142 -6.66 2.92 16.20
N ARG A 143 -7.21 1.89 15.56
CA ARG A 143 -7.57 0.62 16.22
C ARG A 143 -6.34 -0.03 16.86
N ARG A 144 -5.22 -0.08 16.15
CA ARG A 144 -3.96 -0.63 16.65
C ARG A 144 -3.33 0.25 17.73
N ALA A 145 -3.43 1.57 17.65
CA ALA A 145 -2.95 2.47 18.70
C ALA A 145 -3.73 2.27 20.02
N LEU A 146 -5.06 2.24 19.92
CA LEU A 146 -5.93 2.05 21.08
C LEU A 146 -5.77 0.67 21.74
N SER A 147 -5.56 -0.40 20.96
CA SER A 147 -5.29 -1.73 21.53
C SER A 147 -3.97 -1.83 22.29
N ARG A 148 -3.05 -0.86 22.07
CA ARG A 148 -1.77 -0.76 22.77
C ARG A 148 -1.77 0.20 23.95
N ASN A 149 -2.91 0.83 24.24
CA ASN A 149 -3.03 1.90 25.23
C ASN A 149 -2.21 3.17 24.86
N VAL A 150 -2.05 3.46 23.56
CA VAL A 150 -1.45 4.71 23.06
C VAL A 150 -2.54 5.79 23.02
N ASN A 151 -2.19 7.02 23.40
CA ASN A 151 -3.12 8.14 23.35
C ASN A 151 -3.31 8.58 21.88
N VAL A 152 -4.54 8.49 21.37
CA VAL A 152 -4.86 8.89 19.99
C VAL A 152 -5.50 10.26 20.00
N ILE A 153 -4.87 11.21 19.30
CA ILE A 153 -5.36 12.57 19.11
C ILE A 153 -5.61 12.75 17.63
N VAL A 154 -6.80 13.19 17.27
CA VAL A 154 -7.15 13.57 15.90
C VAL A 154 -7.41 15.07 15.88
N VAL A 155 -6.65 15.79 15.06
CA VAL A 155 -7.00 17.15 14.65
C VAL A 155 -8.00 16.99 13.53
N ALA A 156 -9.26 17.30 13.83
CA ALA A 156 -10.38 17.05 12.94
C ALA A 156 -10.90 18.35 12.33
N LEU A 157 -10.57 18.57 11.06
CA LEU A 157 -11.10 19.66 10.25
C LEU A 157 -12.33 19.21 9.45
N GLU A 158 -12.34 17.96 8.96
CA GLU A 158 -13.47 17.39 8.20
C GLU A 158 -14.18 16.25 8.96
N GLY A 159 -13.45 15.55 9.84
CA GLY A 159 -13.94 14.38 10.56
C GLY A 159 -14.97 14.74 11.63
N THR A 160 -16.18 14.19 11.51
CA THR A 160 -17.26 14.44 12.47
C THR A 160 -17.33 13.41 13.59
N HIS A 161 -17.11 12.13 13.27
CA HIS A 161 -17.36 11.01 14.17
C HIS A 161 -16.09 10.20 14.42
N PHE A 162 -15.68 10.13 15.69
CA PHE A 162 -14.58 9.28 16.15
C PHE A 162 -15.03 8.43 17.33
N HIS A 163 -14.30 7.34 17.57
CA HIS A 163 -14.53 6.50 18.75
C HIS A 163 -14.36 7.35 20.03
N PRO A 164 -15.18 7.18 21.08
CA PRO A 164 -15.10 8.01 22.29
C PRO A 164 -13.75 8.03 23.02
N ALA A 165 -12.93 6.98 22.81
CA ALA A 165 -11.57 6.89 23.33
C ALA A 165 -10.53 7.73 22.56
N VAL A 166 -10.89 8.23 21.38
CA VAL A 166 -10.06 9.14 20.58
C VAL A 166 -10.32 10.56 21.04
N ARG A 167 -9.25 11.32 21.26
CA ARG A 167 -9.36 12.74 21.57
C ARG A 167 -9.42 13.52 20.27
N THR A 168 -10.36 14.43 20.18
CA THR A 168 -10.51 15.26 18.99
C THR A 168 -10.23 16.70 19.34
N VAL A 169 -9.24 17.30 18.65
CA VAL A 169 -9.02 18.75 18.61
C VAL A 169 -9.76 19.25 17.38
N ARG A 170 -10.69 20.18 17.54
CA ARG A 170 -11.48 20.74 16.43
C ARG A 170 -11.16 22.22 16.30
N PRO A 171 -10.26 22.60 15.38
CA PRO A 171 -10.00 24.00 15.11
C PRO A 171 -11.28 24.71 14.64
N SER A 172 -11.67 25.76 15.35
CA SER A 172 -12.70 26.70 14.92
C SER A 172 -12.20 27.55 13.74
N VAL A 173 -13.12 28.21 13.04
CA VAL A 173 -12.81 29.10 11.91
C VAL A 173 -11.82 30.19 12.32
N ASP A 174 -12.00 30.76 13.52
CA ASP A 174 -11.25 31.92 14.03
C ASP A 174 -9.99 31.55 14.85
N ASP A 175 -9.71 30.25 15.03
CA ASP A 175 -8.56 29.84 15.85
C ASP A 175 -7.24 30.19 15.17
N SER A 176 -6.33 30.77 15.95
CA SER A 176 -4.96 31.04 15.51
C SER A 176 -4.12 29.76 15.49
N ALA A 177 -3.06 29.74 14.67
CA ALA A 177 -2.12 28.62 14.62
C ALA A 177 -1.53 28.28 16.01
N GLU A 178 -1.21 29.31 16.80
CA GLU A 178 -0.69 29.15 18.17
C GLU A 178 -1.70 28.47 19.10
N GLN A 179 -2.99 28.82 18.99
CA GLN A 179 -4.05 28.21 19.80
C GLN A 179 -4.22 26.72 19.43
N ILE A 180 -4.19 26.40 18.14
CA ILE A 180 -4.27 25.00 17.67
C ILE A 180 -3.10 24.18 18.22
N LEU A 181 -1.87 24.69 18.15
CA LEU A 181 -0.69 24.01 18.70
C LEU A 181 -0.79 23.83 20.21
N LYS A 182 -1.31 24.84 20.93
CA LYS A 182 -1.57 24.76 22.36
C LYS A 182 -2.58 23.66 22.69
N ASP A 183 -3.70 23.59 21.99
CA ASP A 183 -4.73 22.56 22.22
C ASP A 183 -4.19 21.14 21.96
N ILE A 184 -3.34 20.97 20.94
CA ILE A 184 -2.64 19.71 20.67
C ILE A 184 -1.71 19.37 21.83
N SER A 185 -0.93 20.33 22.34
CA SER A 185 -0.04 20.12 23.48
C SER A 185 -0.78 19.68 24.75
N GLU A 186 -1.91 20.32 25.07
CA GLU A 186 -2.77 19.99 26.21
C GLU A 186 -3.39 18.58 26.06
N ALA A 187 -3.76 18.21 24.84
CA ALA A 187 -4.28 16.88 24.54
C ALA A 187 -3.22 15.78 24.72
N MET A 188 -1.95 16.08 24.37
CA MET A 188 -0.81 15.17 24.52
C MET A 188 -0.33 15.04 25.97
N ASP A 189 -0.51 16.06 26.80
CA ASP A 189 0.11 16.09 28.12
C ASP A 189 -0.32 14.98 29.07
N ARG A 190 -1.51 14.43 28.84
CA ARG A 190 -2.06 13.37 29.68
C ARG A 190 -1.40 12.00 29.48
N ALA A 191 -0.53 11.86 28.47
CA ALA A 191 0.12 10.59 28.15
C ALA A 191 1.63 10.76 27.89
N LYS A 192 2.37 9.65 28.01
CA LYS A 192 3.80 9.59 27.69
C LYS A 192 4.05 9.36 26.20
N GLU A 193 3.17 8.60 25.55
CA GLU A 193 3.23 8.25 24.13
C GLU A 193 1.86 8.51 23.49
N SER A 194 1.88 9.36 22.47
CA SER A 194 0.71 9.75 21.70
C SER A 194 0.94 9.53 20.21
N ILE A 195 -0.17 9.46 19.46
CA ILE A 195 -0.20 9.59 18.02
C ILE A 195 -1.12 10.77 17.69
N VAL A 196 -0.61 11.70 16.88
CA VAL A 196 -1.37 12.85 16.40
C VAL A 196 -1.68 12.60 14.93
N ILE A 197 -2.97 12.58 14.61
CA ILE A 197 -3.48 12.36 13.25
C ILE A 197 -4.15 13.65 12.81
N VAL A 198 -3.68 14.24 11.72
CA VAL A 198 -4.34 15.39 11.07
C VAL A 198 -5.13 14.83 9.88
N ASP A 199 -6.45 15.01 9.91
CA ASP A 199 -7.33 14.52 8.85
C ASP A 199 -7.21 15.32 7.55
N HIS A 200 -6.95 16.62 7.63
CA HIS A 200 -6.78 17.47 6.45
C HIS A 200 -5.57 18.40 6.57
N LEU A 201 -4.41 17.91 6.13
CA LEU A 201 -3.14 18.63 6.29
C LEU A 201 -3.04 19.87 5.41
N TYR A 202 -3.67 19.87 4.23
CA TYR A 202 -3.66 21.03 3.33
C TYR A 202 -4.29 22.26 3.98
N GLU A 203 -5.46 22.11 4.60
CA GLU A 203 -6.15 23.22 5.27
C GLU A 203 -5.42 23.67 6.53
N LEU A 204 -4.86 22.75 7.32
CA LEU A 204 -4.09 23.08 8.50
C LEU A 204 -2.88 23.99 8.15
N VAL A 205 -2.15 23.67 7.08
CA VAL A 205 -0.95 24.41 6.70
C VAL A 205 -1.28 25.67 5.89
N ASN A 206 -2.15 25.58 4.89
CA ASN A 206 -2.36 26.68 3.94
C ASN A 206 -3.50 27.64 4.32
N VAL A 207 -4.49 27.18 5.09
CA VAL A 207 -5.65 28.00 5.48
C VAL A 207 -5.48 28.48 6.92
N LYS A 208 -5.12 27.59 7.84
CA LYS A 208 -4.87 27.92 9.25
C LYS A 208 -3.46 28.45 9.52
N ASN A 209 -2.57 28.44 8.52
CA ASN A 209 -1.19 28.94 8.62
C ASN A 209 -0.39 28.31 9.77
N VAL A 210 -0.64 27.02 10.07
CA VAL A 210 0.18 26.29 11.04
C VAL A 210 1.50 25.90 10.36
N ASP A 211 2.62 26.32 10.94
CA ASP A 211 3.93 25.89 10.45
C ASP A 211 4.12 24.39 10.73
N MET A 212 4.46 23.65 9.68
CA MET A 212 4.76 22.23 9.79
C MET A 212 5.99 21.96 10.64
N VAL A 213 6.97 22.87 10.65
CA VAL A 213 8.18 22.74 11.47
C VAL A 213 7.81 22.78 12.95
N ASP A 214 6.97 23.74 13.35
CA ASP A 214 6.52 23.88 14.73
C ASP A 214 5.66 22.68 15.17
N LEU A 215 4.73 22.25 14.31
CA LEU A 215 3.91 21.06 14.57
C LEU A 215 4.78 19.81 14.72
N PHE A 216 5.77 19.63 13.84
CA PHE A 216 6.69 18.49 13.89
C PHE A 216 7.55 18.52 15.16
N ASN A 217 8.12 19.69 15.50
CA ASN A 217 8.95 19.85 16.69
C ASN A 217 8.15 19.53 17.96
N LEU A 218 6.94 20.07 18.07
CA LEU A 218 6.02 19.79 19.16
C LEU A 218 5.76 18.27 19.28
N VAL A 219 5.30 17.62 18.21
CA VAL A 219 4.89 16.20 18.31
C VAL A 219 6.08 15.25 18.43
N ALA A 220 7.08 15.38 17.55
CA ALA A 220 8.14 14.40 17.40
C ALA A 220 9.32 14.62 18.36
N ILE A 221 9.67 15.89 18.65
CA ILE A 221 10.83 16.24 19.47
C ILE A 221 10.41 16.39 20.94
N ASP A 222 9.47 17.28 21.24
CA ASP A 222 9.09 17.60 22.62
C ASP A 222 8.32 16.46 23.29
N TYR A 223 7.38 15.87 22.55
CA TYR A 223 6.51 14.80 23.05
C TYR A 223 6.96 13.40 22.62
N ALA A 224 8.07 13.27 21.89
CA ALA A 224 8.63 11.99 21.44
C ALA A 224 7.63 11.09 20.68
N SER A 225 6.55 11.67 20.15
CA SER A 225 5.37 11.00 19.62
C SER A 225 5.43 10.88 18.08
N THR A 226 4.37 10.33 17.47
CA THR A 226 4.28 10.15 16.01
C THR A 226 3.22 11.06 15.41
N LEU A 227 3.57 11.77 14.35
CA LEU A 227 2.66 12.58 13.54
C LEU A 227 2.25 11.83 12.27
N VAL A 228 0.95 11.82 11.99
CA VAL A 228 0.37 11.29 10.74
C VAL A 228 -0.50 12.39 10.15
N GLY A 229 -0.29 12.72 8.89
CA GLY A 229 -1.11 13.74 8.22
C GLY A 229 -1.66 13.19 6.92
N VAL A 230 -2.96 13.41 6.68
CA VAL A 230 -3.63 13.03 5.45
C VAL A 230 -3.68 14.24 4.50
N TYR A 231 -3.33 14.02 3.25
CA TYR A 231 -3.33 15.02 2.18
C TYR A 231 -4.16 14.51 1.01
N HIS A 232 -5.27 15.18 0.74
CA HIS A 232 -6.14 14.90 -0.40
C HIS A 232 -5.55 15.50 -1.69
N GLN A 233 -5.26 14.68 -2.70
CA GLN A 233 -4.68 15.14 -3.96
C GLN A 233 -5.67 15.91 -4.84
N ASP A 234 -6.96 15.65 -4.67
CA ASP A 234 -8.08 16.20 -5.42
C ASP A 234 -8.52 17.59 -4.96
N MET A 235 -7.79 18.21 -4.03
CA MET A 235 -8.04 19.57 -3.59
C MET A 235 -7.52 20.59 -4.59
N VAL A 236 -8.42 21.45 -5.06
CA VAL A 236 -8.06 22.63 -5.84
C VAL A 236 -7.34 23.61 -4.92
N PRO A 237 -6.07 23.94 -5.21
CA PRO A 237 -5.35 24.86 -4.36
C PRO A 237 -6.05 26.22 -4.29
N SER A 238 -6.18 26.79 -3.09
CA SER A 238 -6.94 28.03 -2.86
C SER A 238 -6.42 29.24 -3.66
N HIS A 239 -5.17 29.18 -4.14
CA HIS A 239 -4.59 30.22 -5.01
C HIS A 239 -5.18 30.21 -6.43
N MET A 240 -5.79 29.12 -6.89
CA MET A 240 -6.48 29.07 -8.18
C MET A 240 -7.90 29.65 -8.12
N LEU A 241 -8.45 29.85 -6.92
CA LEU A 241 -9.82 30.35 -6.71
C LEU A 241 -9.91 31.88 -6.56
N VAL A 242 -8.79 32.57 -6.27
CA VAL A 242 -8.76 34.04 -6.16
C VAL A 242 -7.43 34.58 -6.67
N PRO A 243 -7.38 35.30 -7.81
CA PRO A 243 -6.18 35.97 -8.27
C PRO A 243 -5.93 37.19 -7.38
N ARG A 244 -5.22 37.01 -6.27
CA ARG A 244 -4.77 38.14 -5.44
C ARG A 244 -3.42 38.62 -5.97
N ARG A 245 -3.27 39.94 -6.10
CA ARG A 245 -2.06 40.68 -6.54
C ARG A 245 -0.72 40.34 -5.81
N HIS A 246 -0.72 39.38 -4.87
CA HIS A 246 0.46 38.86 -4.15
C HIS A 246 1.03 37.56 -4.77
N GLU A 247 0.72 37.24 -6.02
CA GLU A 247 1.18 36.01 -6.70
C GLU A 247 2.66 36.01 -7.12
N VAL A 248 3.27 37.18 -7.32
CA VAL A 248 4.65 37.28 -7.84
C VAL A 248 5.70 36.70 -6.86
N LEU A 249 5.39 36.66 -5.57
CA LEU A 249 6.30 36.11 -4.54
C LEU A 249 6.16 34.58 -4.36
N LYS A 250 5.09 33.96 -4.86
CA LYS A 250 4.82 32.52 -4.69
C LYS A 250 5.30 31.65 -5.84
N THR A 251 5.77 32.24 -6.94
CA THR A 251 6.26 31.52 -8.13
C THR A 251 7.42 30.57 -7.84
N TYR A 252 8.25 30.88 -6.83
CA TYR A 252 9.41 30.08 -6.46
C TYR A 252 9.16 29.14 -5.26
N LEU A 253 7.98 29.19 -4.64
CA LEU A 253 7.67 28.28 -3.54
C LEU A 253 7.28 26.91 -4.11
N PRO A 254 7.77 25.81 -3.50
CA PRO A 254 7.36 24.47 -3.91
C PRO A 254 5.86 24.29 -3.66
N SER A 255 5.24 23.38 -4.43
CA SER A 255 3.85 22.99 -4.17
C SER A 255 3.70 22.46 -2.72
N PRO A 256 2.55 22.67 -2.06
CA PRO A 256 2.33 22.17 -0.70
C PRO A 256 2.58 20.66 -0.57
N LEU A 257 2.17 19.88 -1.57
CA LEU A 257 2.44 18.44 -1.60
C LEU A 257 3.93 18.14 -1.69
N SER A 258 4.68 18.85 -2.55
CA SER A 258 6.14 18.69 -2.67
C SER A 258 6.86 19.04 -1.36
N TYR A 259 6.44 20.12 -0.72
CA TYR A 259 6.95 20.53 0.60
C TYR A 259 6.70 19.43 1.64
N LEU A 260 5.45 18.96 1.77
CA LEU A 260 5.09 17.91 2.74
C LEU A 260 5.80 16.58 2.47
N LYS A 261 5.91 16.18 1.19
CA LYS A 261 6.69 15.00 0.79
C LYS A 261 8.16 15.14 1.19
N HIS A 262 8.74 16.34 1.15
CA HIS A 262 10.13 16.54 1.59
C HIS A 262 10.30 16.33 3.10
N PHE A 263 9.35 16.78 3.93
CA PHE A 263 9.38 16.58 5.38
C PHE A 263 9.07 15.14 5.82
N ALA A 264 8.29 14.40 5.04
CA ALA A 264 7.85 13.06 5.40
C ALA A 264 9.00 12.05 5.51
N THR A 265 9.01 11.26 6.58
CA THR A 265 9.91 10.09 6.72
C THR A 265 9.31 8.82 6.14
N ALA A 266 7.99 8.77 6.04
CA ALA A 266 7.28 7.76 5.28
C ALA A 266 6.13 8.41 4.51
N VAL A 267 5.98 8.03 3.24
CA VAL A 267 4.89 8.49 2.37
C VAL A 267 4.06 7.28 2.00
N ILE A 268 2.75 7.36 2.17
CA ILE A 268 1.81 6.27 1.88
C ILE A 268 0.79 6.81 0.90
N ASN A 269 0.83 6.32 -0.34
CA ASN A 269 -0.16 6.65 -1.35
C ASN A 269 -1.28 5.60 -1.37
N CYS A 270 -2.51 6.06 -1.23
CA CYS A 270 -3.71 5.23 -1.17
C CYS A 270 -4.27 5.02 -2.58
N LYS A 271 -4.45 3.76 -2.98
CA LYS A 271 -5.08 3.38 -4.25
C LYS A 271 -6.20 2.38 -4.06
N SER A 272 -7.28 2.54 -4.84
CA SER A 272 -8.39 1.59 -4.84
C SER A 272 -7.93 0.25 -5.38
N PHE A 273 -8.26 -0.83 -4.68
CA PHE A 273 -7.88 -2.18 -5.10
C PHE A 273 -8.52 -2.57 -6.44
N ALA A 274 -9.78 -2.18 -6.67
CA ALA A 274 -10.46 -2.42 -7.93
C ALA A 274 -9.76 -1.73 -9.11
N HIS A 275 -9.30 -0.49 -8.93
CA HIS A 275 -8.55 0.24 -9.96
C HIS A 275 -7.21 -0.42 -10.29
N VAL A 276 -6.50 -0.90 -9.26
CA VAL A 276 -5.24 -1.64 -9.44
C VAL A 276 -5.46 -2.97 -10.17
N LEU A 277 -6.57 -3.66 -9.89
CA LEU A 277 -6.95 -4.87 -10.63
C LEU A 277 -7.32 -4.55 -12.08
N ALA A 278 -8.04 -3.46 -12.33
CA ALA A 278 -8.43 -3.03 -13.68
C ALA A 278 -7.20 -2.66 -14.51
N ALA A 279 -6.26 -1.89 -13.94
CA ALA A 279 -4.98 -1.57 -14.57
C ALA A 279 -4.16 -2.82 -14.88
N LYS A 280 -4.10 -3.76 -13.93
CA LYS A 280 -3.45 -5.05 -14.17
C LYS A 280 -4.11 -5.84 -15.30
N ALA A 281 -5.43 -5.93 -15.32
CA ALA A 281 -6.18 -6.67 -16.34
C ALA A 281 -6.03 -6.04 -17.73
N ALA A 282 -5.98 -4.70 -17.82
CA ALA A 282 -5.70 -3.99 -19.06
C ALA A 282 -4.29 -4.31 -19.57
N LYS A 283 -3.29 -4.22 -18.69
CA LYS A 283 -1.89 -4.55 -19.01
C LYS A 283 -1.71 -6.00 -19.48
N GLU A 284 -2.36 -6.95 -18.82
CA GLU A 284 -2.33 -8.37 -19.23
C GLU A 284 -2.99 -8.62 -20.59
N ARG A 285 -3.96 -7.79 -20.96
CA ARG A 285 -4.63 -7.83 -22.28
C ARG A 285 -3.99 -6.92 -23.32
N SER A 286 -2.90 -6.23 -22.97
CA SER A 286 -2.27 -5.19 -23.81
C SER A 286 -3.28 -4.10 -24.24
N LEU A 287 -4.23 -3.78 -23.38
CA LEU A 287 -5.15 -2.66 -23.53
C LEU A 287 -4.57 -1.42 -22.82
N GLU A 288 -5.09 -0.25 -23.19
CA GLU A 288 -4.79 1.00 -22.49
C GLU A 288 -5.22 0.91 -21.02
N GLU A 289 -4.38 1.45 -20.12
CA GLU A 289 -4.69 1.46 -18.69
C GLU A 289 -5.90 2.39 -18.42
N PRO A 290 -6.90 1.93 -17.67
CA PRO A 290 -8.06 2.75 -17.34
C PRO A 290 -7.61 3.96 -16.51
N THR A 291 -8.01 5.16 -16.95
CA THR A 291 -7.77 6.39 -16.21
C THR A 291 -8.84 6.59 -15.15
N HIS A 292 -8.43 7.11 -13.99
CA HIS A 292 -9.31 7.33 -12.85
C HIS A 292 -9.02 8.70 -12.20
N GLY A 293 -10.04 9.30 -11.58
CA GLY A 293 -9.89 10.56 -10.84
C GLY A 293 -9.41 11.72 -11.70
N LEU A 294 -8.44 12.48 -11.20
CA LEU A 294 -7.89 13.67 -11.86
C LEU A 294 -7.29 13.38 -13.24
N LEU A 295 -6.83 12.15 -13.49
CA LEU A 295 -6.27 11.74 -14.77
C LEU A 295 -7.32 11.64 -15.88
N HIS A 296 -8.61 11.57 -15.52
CA HIS A 296 -9.69 11.54 -16.49
C HIS A 296 -9.97 12.91 -17.12
N GLU A 297 -9.35 13.99 -16.59
CA GLU A 297 -9.51 15.40 -17.01
C GLU A 297 -10.99 15.85 -17.14
N ALA A 298 -11.91 15.12 -16.53
CA ALA A 298 -13.31 15.44 -16.56
C ALA A 298 -13.59 16.64 -15.65
N GLU A 299 -14.33 17.61 -16.18
CA GLU A 299 -14.71 18.80 -15.44
C GLU A 299 -15.69 18.44 -14.31
N GLY A 300 -15.39 18.92 -13.10
CA GLY A 300 -16.22 18.72 -11.91
C GLY A 300 -15.71 17.63 -10.96
N VAL A 301 -16.56 17.23 -10.02
CA VAL A 301 -16.23 16.20 -9.02
C VAL A 301 -16.61 14.84 -9.59
N VAL A 302 -15.61 14.09 -10.06
CA VAL A 302 -15.80 12.76 -10.65
C VAL A 302 -15.24 11.68 -9.73
N GLN A 303 -16.08 10.71 -9.40
CA GLN A 303 -15.70 9.52 -8.65
C GLN A 303 -16.03 8.29 -9.48
N SER A 304 -15.06 7.38 -9.63
CA SER A 304 -15.28 6.10 -10.30
C SER A 304 -16.31 5.24 -9.56
N LEU A 305 -17.10 4.44 -10.28
CA LEU A 305 -18.08 3.53 -9.67
C LEU A 305 -17.42 2.46 -8.77
N ASP A 306 -16.23 2.00 -9.16
CA ASP A 306 -15.44 1.01 -8.42
C ASP A 306 -14.44 1.67 -7.42
N ALA A 307 -14.66 2.94 -7.09
CA ALA A 307 -13.93 3.64 -6.05
C ALA A 307 -14.19 3.03 -4.65
N ASN A 308 -13.23 3.21 -3.75
CA ASN A 308 -13.31 2.84 -2.34
C ASN A 308 -13.72 1.38 -2.14
N ASP A 309 -12.98 0.46 -2.78
CA ASP A 309 -13.25 -0.97 -2.71
C ASP A 309 -13.36 -1.46 -1.25
N ASN A 310 -14.42 -2.23 -0.98
CA ASN A 310 -14.72 -2.77 0.34
C ASN A 310 -13.78 -3.92 0.74
N GLN A 311 -13.09 -4.54 -0.22
CA GLN A 311 -12.18 -5.66 0.03
C GLN A 311 -10.93 -5.21 0.79
N GLY A 312 -10.48 -3.99 0.51
CA GLY A 312 -9.28 -3.43 1.08
C GLY A 312 -8.72 -2.29 0.25
N ILE A 313 -7.60 -1.78 0.73
CA ILE A 313 -6.88 -0.65 0.14
C ILE A 313 -5.49 -1.11 -0.30
N VAL A 314 -5.02 -0.58 -1.44
CA VAL A 314 -3.64 -0.73 -1.89
C VAL A 314 -2.83 0.47 -1.39
N LEU A 315 -1.65 0.19 -0.84
CA LEU A 315 -0.77 1.18 -0.24
C LEU A 315 0.56 1.13 -0.97
N GLU A 316 0.88 2.15 -1.75
CA GLU A 316 2.24 2.36 -2.26
C GLU A 316 2.99 3.14 -1.19
N ALA A 317 3.87 2.46 -0.46
CA ALA A 317 4.58 3.05 0.66
C ALA A 317 6.04 3.28 0.30
N GLU A 318 6.52 4.50 0.51
CA GLU A 318 7.91 4.91 0.42
C GLU A 318 8.43 5.15 1.85
N PHE A 319 9.47 4.41 2.24
CA PHE A 319 10.13 4.56 3.53
C PHE A 319 11.50 5.18 3.34
N ARG A 320 11.79 6.26 4.06
CA ARG A 320 13.11 6.90 4.02
C ARG A 320 13.99 6.38 5.14
N ARG A 321 15.09 5.75 4.75
CA ARG A 321 16.09 5.24 5.71
C ARG A 321 16.92 6.39 6.28
N GLN A 322 17.56 6.14 7.42
CA GLN A 322 18.52 7.07 8.01
C GLN A 322 19.70 7.40 7.08
N SER A 323 20.00 6.52 6.11
CA SER A 323 21.01 6.76 5.08
C SER A 323 20.55 7.71 3.97
N GLY A 324 19.30 8.20 4.02
CA GLY A 324 18.69 9.01 2.96
C GLY A 324 18.22 8.22 1.73
N ARG A 325 18.39 6.89 1.72
CA ARG A 325 17.87 6.04 0.63
C ARG A 325 16.40 5.72 0.88
N GLU A 326 15.61 5.83 -0.17
CA GLU A 326 14.22 5.42 -0.19
C GLU A 326 14.08 3.92 -0.46
N GLU A 327 13.08 3.31 0.16
CA GLU A 327 12.64 1.94 -0.06
C GLU A 327 11.14 1.96 -0.30
N SER A 328 10.72 1.62 -1.51
CA SER A 328 9.33 1.69 -1.95
C SER A 328 8.75 0.30 -2.16
N GLU A 329 7.56 0.06 -1.63
CA GLU A 329 6.87 -1.22 -1.72
C GLU A 329 5.36 -1.05 -1.85
N VAL A 330 4.71 -1.99 -2.53
CA VAL A 330 3.25 -1.97 -2.70
C VAL A 330 2.60 -3.06 -1.85
N PHE A 331 1.73 -2.63 -0.95
CA PHE A 331 1.05 -3.48 0.01
C PHE A 331 -0.44 -3.53 -0.26
N PHE A 332 -1.06 -4.61 0.17
CA PHE A 332 -2.50 -4.75 0.26
C PHE A 332 -2.90 -4.84 1.73
N LEU A 333 -3.75 -3.90 2.17
CA LEU A 333 -4.36 -3.88 3.48
C LEU A 333 -5.84 -4.20 3.32
N ARG A 334 -6.23 -5.44 3.65
CA ARG A 334 -7.65 -5.82 3.65
C ARG A 334 -8.44 -5.13 4.76
N THR A 335 -9.75 -5.07 4.60
CA THR A 335 -10.66 -4.65 5.67
C THR A 335 -10.53 -5.57 6.89
N ALA A 336 -10.39 -4.96 8.06
CA ALA A 336 -10.24 -5.65 9.33
C ALA A 336 -11.52 -6.39 9.74
N ARG A 337 -11.38 -7.58 10.32
CA ARG A 337 -12.48 -8.41 10.81
C ARG A 337 -12.38 -8.58 12.33
N PRO A 338 -13.50 -8.73 13.05
CA PRO A 338 -13.46 -8.95 14.50
C PRO A 338 -12.60 -10.16 14.91
N ALA A 339 -12.57 -11.20 14.08
CA ALA A 339 -11.78 -12.42 14.34
C ALA A 339 -10.25 -12.20 14.33
N ASP A 340 -9.79 -11.10 13.73
CA ASP A 340 -8.36 -10.76 13.63
C ASP A 340 -7.77 -10.28 14.95
N TYR A 341 -8.61 -9.86 15.89
CA TYR A 341 -8.20 -9.32 17.17
C TYR A 341 -8.53 -10.29 18.30
N ASN A 342 -7.73 -10.19 19.36
CA ASN A 342 -8.05 -10.81 20.63
C ASN A 342 -9.25 -10.11 21.27
N VAL A 343 -9.82 -10.77 22.28
CA VAL A 343 -10.81 -10.12 23.14
C VAL A 343 -10.10 -8.94 23.84
N PRO A 344 -10.71 -7.74 23.85
CA PRO A 344 -10.13 -6.59 24.55
C PRO A 344 -9.87 -6.91 26.02
N LEU A 345 -8.73 -6.43 26.54
CA LEU A 345 -8.46 -6.49 27.98
C LEU A 345 -9.31 -5.44 28.72
N GLU A 346 -9.50 -5.63 30.02
CA GLU A 346 -10.18 -4.66 30.87
C GLU A 346 -9.59 -3.25 30.68
N ASN A 347 -10.46 -2.27 30.43
CA ASN A 347 -10.15 -0.85 30.15
C ASN A 347 -9.59 -0.51 28.76
N LEU A 348 -9.52 -1.47 27.82
CA LEU A 348 -9.16 -1.17 26.42
C LEU A 348 -10.37 -1.36 25.49
N PRO A 349 -10.59 -0.44 24.53
CA PRO A 349 -11.72 -0.54 23.59
C PRO A 349 -11.51 -1.62 22.51
N TYR A 350 -10.27 -1.95 22.20
CA TYR A 350 -9.90 -2.93 21.18
C TYR A 350 -8.87 -3.93 21.73
N GLY A 351 -8.93 -5.18 21.27
CA GLY A 351 -7.93 -6.19 21.60
C GLY A 351 -6.72 -6.13 20.68
N THR A 352 -5.63 -6.79 21.09
CA THR A 352 -4.40 -6.87 20.30
C THR A 352 -4.60 -7.68 19.03
N LEU A 353 -3.83 -7.36 17.98
CA LEU A 353 -3.86 -8.08 16.72
C LEU A 353 -3.29 -9.51 16.90
N ARG A 354 -4.02 -10.52 16.45
CA ARG A 354 -3.59 -11.94 16.52
C ARG A 354 -2.53 -12.28 15.49
N GLN A 355 -2.74 -11.83 14.27
CA GLN A 355 -1.88 -12.12 13.13
C GLN A 355 -1.89 -10.94 12.17
N GLU A 356 -0.71 -10.60 11.65
CA GLU A 356 -0.58 -9.59 10.62
C GLU A 356 -1.29 -10.04 9.34
N PHE A 357 -2.15 -9.16 8.82
CA PHE A 357 -2.92 -9.43 7.60
C PHE A 357 -2.58 -8.49 6.45
N VAL A 358 -1.67 -7.54 6.68
CA VAL A 358 -0.99 -6.82 5.63
C VAL A 358 -0.07 -7.76 4.88
N ILE A 359 -0.17 -7.73 3.56
CA ILE A 359 0.65 -8.54 2.66
C ILE A 359 1.18 -7.66 1.53
N LEU A 360 2.21 -8.14 0.83
CA LEU A 360 2.61 -7.51 -0.43
C LEU A 360 1.52 -7.74 -1.47
N LEU A 361 1.35 -6.78 -2.38
CA LEU A 361 0.33 -6.86 -3.43
C LEU A 361 0.46 -8.14 -4.27
N GLU A 362 1.69 -8.57 -4.55
CA GLU A 362 2.00 -9.82 -5.28
C GLU A 362 1.54 -11.09 -4.57
N GLN A 363 1.36 -11.06 -3.26
CA GLN A 363 0.89 -12.20 -2.47
C GLN A 363 -0.64 -12.31 -2.47
N GLN A 364 -1.35 -11.27 -2.92
CA GLN A 364 -2.80 -11.27 -2.94
C GLN A 364 -3.32 -12.17 -4.07
N PRO A 365 -4.10 -13.23 -3.80
CA PRO A 365 -4.47 -14.22 -4.82
C PRO A 365 -5.27 -13.63 -5.98
N THR A 366 -6.18 -12.69 -5.72
CA THR A 366 -6.96 -12.01 -6.76
C THR A 366 -6.07 -11.19 -7.68
N TYR A 367 -5.02 -10.58 -7.13
CA TYR A 367 -4.03 -9.86 -7.93
C TYR A 367 -3.14 -10.84 -8.68
N ASN A 368 -2.65 -11.91 -8.04
CA ASN A 368 -1.72 -12.87 -8.62
C ASN A 368 -2.40 -14.04 -9.37
N ASN A 369 -3.64 -13.87 -9.82
CA ASN A 369 -4.39 -15.00 -10.37
C ASN A 369 -3.70 -15.52 -11.64
N LYS A 370 -3.29 -16.79 -11.61
CA LYS A 370 -2.39 -17.41 -12.61
C LYS A 370 -3.08 -17.90 -13.86
N GLU A 371 -4.39 -17.72 -14.00
CA GLU A 371 -5.12 -18.16 -15.20
C GLU A 371 -4.62 -17.50 -16.49
N VAL A 372 -3.87 -16.39 -16.39
CA VAL A 372 -3.15 -15.77 -17.52
C VAL A 372 -1.67 -16.18 -17.60
N ILE A 373 -1.05 -16.65 -16.50
CA ILE A 373 0.35 -17.11 -16.48
C ILE A 373 0.48 -18.50 -17.12
N GLY A 374 -0.57 -19.33 -17.10
CA GLY A 374 -0.64 -20.58 -17.87
C GLY A 374 -0.41 -20.37 -19.37
N ASP A 375 -0.96 -19.28 -19.91
CA ASP A 375 -0.79 -18.91 -21.32
C ASP A 375 0.59 -18.30 -21.60
N ILE A 376 1.25 -17.69 -20.60
CA ILE A 376 2.61 -17.14 -20.77
C ILE A 376 3.65 -18.26 -20.80
N ASN A 377 3.47 -19.35 -20.03
CA ASN A 377 4.35 -20.51 -20.14
C ASN A 377 4.12 -21.30 -21.44
N ALA A 378 2.86 -21.39 -21.92
CA ALA A 378 2.57 -21.95 -23.24
C ALA A 378 3.05 -21.05 -24.39
N ARG A 379 3.07 -19.72 -24.18
CA ARG A 379 3.63 -18.75 -25.15
C ARG A 379 5.15 -18.64 -25.08
N ASN A 380 5.81 -18.91 -23.96
CA ASN A 380 7.27 -18.94 -23.89
C ASN A 380 7.84 -20.08 -24.76
N ASP A 381 7.16 -21.22 -24.88
CA ASP A 381 7.49 -22.26 -25.86
C ASP A 381 7.34 -21.77 -27.32
N ILE A 382 6.41 -20.83 -27.57
CA ILE A 382 6.17 -20.24 -28.90
C ILE A 382 7.16 -19.09 -29.19
N VAL A 383 7.52 -18.29 -28.18
CA VAL A 383 8.46 -17.17 -28.30
C VAL A 383 9.91 -17.65 -28.39
N GLU A 384 10.28 -18.74 -27.69
CA GLU A 384 11.56 -19.42 -27.90
C GLU A 384 11.72 -20.03 -29.30
N ALA A 385 10.62 -20.25 -30.04
CA ALA A 385 10.68 -20.70 -31.43
C ALA A 385 10.96 -19.55 -32.41
N THR A 386 10.72 -18.29 -32.03
CA THR A 386 10.78 -17.14 -32.96
C THR A 386 12.11 -16.38 -32.92
N PHE A 387 12.92 -16.52 -31.85
CA PHE A 387 14.22 -15.84 -31.72
C PHE A 387 15.34 -16.72 -31.15
N LYS A 388 15.47 -17.97 -31.61
CA LYS A 388 16.70 -18.76 -31.39
C LYS A 388 17.81 -18.27 -32.33
N LEU A 389 18.60 -17.30 -31.85
CA LEU A 389 19.83 -16.80 -32.50
C LEU A 389 20.99 -17.81 -32.49
N SER A 390 20.85 -18.91 -31.76
CA SER A 390 21.77 -20.04 -31.80
C SER A 390 21.26 -21.12 -32.76
N LEU A 391 22.09 -21.46 -33.75
CA LEU A 391 21.83 -22.60 -34.64
C LEU A 391 21.91 -23.88 -33.82
N THR A 392 20.94 -24.78 -33.99
CA THR A 392 21.04 -26.15 -33.46
C THR A 392 22.18 -26.90 -34.17
N ASP A 393 22.78 -27.90 -33.52
CA ASP A 393 23.93 -28.65 -34.07
C ASP A 393 23.63 -29.25 -35.46
N LYS A 394 22.38 -29.65 -35.70
CA LYS A 394 21.91 -30.13 -37.00
C LYS A 394 21.90 -29.03 -38.07
N GLN A 395 21.50 -27.81 -37.71
CA GLN A 395 21.54 -26.66 -38.63
C GLN A 395 22.98 -26.17 -38.86
N LYS A 396 23.85 -26.30 -37.86
CA LYS A 396 25.29 -26.01 -38.00
C LYS A 396 25.96 -26.99 -38.96
N GLN A 397 25.70 -28.30 -38.83
CA GLN A 397 26.17 -29.30 -39.79
C GLN A 397 25.61 -29.09 -41.20
N ALA A 398 24.33 -28.72 -41.32
CA ALA A 398 23.73 -28.39 -42.61
C ALA A 398 24.40 -27.17 -43.26
N ARG A 399 24.73 -26.12 -42.49
CA ARG A 399 25.48 -24.96 -42.97
C ARG A 399 26.90 -25.32 -43.40
N GLU A 400 27.58 -26.17 -42.63
CA GLU A 400 28.94 -26.62 -42.94
C GLU A 400 29.00 -27.58 -44.15
N GLY A 401 27.90 -28.26 -44.48
CA GLY A 401 27.78 -29.14 -45.65
C GLY A 401 27.35 -28.45 -46.94
N VAL A 402 27.01 -27.14 -46.92
CA VAL A 402 26.67 -26.37 -48.12
C VAL A 402 27.97 -25.93 -48.80
N VAL A 403 28.33 -26.62 -49.87
CA VAL A 403 29.48 -26.27 -50.73
C VAL A 403 29.01 -25.21 -51.73
N LEU A 404 29.55 -24.01 -51.58
CA LEU A 404 29.32 -22.93 -52.54
C LEU A 404 30.16 -23.20 -53.80
N PRO A 405 29.69 -22.85 -55.00
CA PRO A 405 30.56 -22.79 -56.17
C PRO A 405 31.73 -21.84 -55.84
N TYR A 406 32.97 -22.29 -56.07
CA TYR A 406 34.24 -21.56 -55.85
C TYR A 406 34.84 -21.52 -54.42
N THR A 407 34.30 -22.21 -53.42
CA THR A 407 34.97 -22.31 -52.09
C THR A 407 36.31 -23.06 -52.09
N ASP A 408 36.60 -23.85 -53.13
CA ASP A 408 37.90 -24.51 -53.28
C ASP A 408 39.02 -23.54 -53.70
N ALA A 409 38.68 -22.35 -54.23
CA ALA A 409 39.65 -21.35 -54.65
C ALA A 409 40.43 -20.71 -53.48
N GLN A 410 39.96 -20.88 -52.24
CA GLN A 410 40.63 -20.38 -51.03
C GLN A 410 41.47 -21.44 -50.30
N LYS A 411 41.41 -22.72 -50.70
CA LYS A 411 42.16 -23.80 -50.04
C LYS A 411 43.43 -24.23 -50.77
N GLY A 412 43.62 -23.80 -52.02
CA GLY A 412 44.89 -23.95 -52.74
C GLY A 412 45.77 -22.72 -52.55
N GLU A 413 46.95 -22.91 -51.97
CA GLU A 413 48.23 -22.13 -52.00
C GLU A 413 48.28 -20.62 -52.36
N GLY A 414 47.17 -19.87 -52.28
CA GLY A 414 47.04 -18.48 -52.72
C GLY A 414 46.13 -17.65 -51.82
N GLY A 415 46.21 -17.86 -50.51
CA GLY A 415 45.39 -17.20 -49.49
C GLY A 415 45.79 -15.77 -49.16
N GLU A 416 45.88 -14.87 -50.14
CA GLU A 416 46.18 -13.45 -49.92
C GLU A 416 45.28 -12.48 -50.72
N GLY A 417 44.13 -12.96 -51.19
CA GLY A 417 43.16 -12.14 -51.93
C GLY A 417 42.12 -11.48 -51.01
N GLY A 418 42.50 -10.40 -50.32
CA GLY A 418 41.53 -9.66 -49.50
C GLY A 418 42.05 -8.42 -48.76
N ARG A 419 43.18 -7.84 -49.15
CA ARG A 419 43.56 -6.50 -48.67
C ARG A 419 42.89 -5.45 -49.53
N ILE A 420 41.86 -4.80 -48.98
CA ILE A 420 41.31 -3.58 -49.58
C ILE A 420 42.32 -2.47 -49.27
N LEU A 421 43.03 -2.00 -50.29
CA LEU A 421 43.89 -0.83 -50.20
C LEU A 421 43.01 0.40 -50.44
N TYR A 422 42.88 1.28 -49.45
CA TYR A 422 42.27 2.59 -49.64
C TYR A 422 43.37 3.55 -50.10
N ASP A 423 43.26 4.05 -51.33
CA ASP A 423 44.08 5.16 -51.83
C ASP A 423 43.28 6.45 -51.63
N MET A 424 43.79 7.35 -50.79
CA MET A 424 43.20 8.67 -50.58
C MET A 424 43.21 9.48 -51.88
N GLY A 425 42.03 9.89 -52.35
CA GLY A 425 41.90 10.79 -53.49
C GLY A 425 42.21 12.23 -53.10
N ALA A 426 42.74 13.02 -54.03
CA ALA A 426 43.00 14.46 -53.82
C ALA A 426 41.73 15.33 -53.66
N GLU A 427 40.56 14.70 -53.62
CA GLU A 427 39.23 15.31 -53.44
C GLU A 427 38.68 15.09 -52.01
N ASP A 428 39.42 14.38 -51.15
CA ASP A 428 39.05 14.12 -49.75
C ASP A 428 39.49 15.34 -48.90
N ASP A 429 38.57 16.27 -48.65
CA ASP A 429 38.73 17.49 -47.84
C ASP A 429 38.67 17.16 -46.35
N PHE A 430 39.73 16.52 -45.86
CA PHE A 430 39.91 16.27 -44.44
C PHE A 430 40.23 17.60 -43.71
N ASP A 431 39.19 18.24 -43.18
CA ASP A 431 39.31 19.46 -42.37
C ASP A 431 39.86 19.12 -40.98
N GLU A 432 41.04 19.64 -40.64
CA GLU A 432 41.81 19.30 -39.43
C GLU A 432 41.19 19.84 -38.11
N GLU A 433 39.98 20.40 -38.13
CA GLU A 433 39.35 21.10 -36.99
C GLU A 433 38.23 20.29 -36.27
N GLU A 434 37.85 19.09 -36.75
CA GLU A 434 36.70 18.35 -36.20
C GLU A 434 37.03 17.36 -35.05
N ASP A 435 38.31 17.16 -34.72
CA ASP A 435 38.75 16.09 -33.79
C ASP A 435 39.18 16.57 -32.37
N GLU A 436 38.67 17.71 -31.88
CA GLU A 436 38.76 18.05 -30.44
C GLU A 436 37.37 18.25 -29.79
N ILE A 437 36.65 17.15 -29.52
CA ILE A 437 35.61 17.08 -28.46
C ILE A 437 35.70 15.78 -27.67
#